data_AF-A0A397Z273-F1
#
_entry.id   AF-A0A397Z273-F1
#
_cell.length_a   1.000
_cell.length_b   1.000
_cell.length_c   1.000
_cell.angle_alpha   90.00
_cell.angle_beta   90.00
_cell.angle_gamma   90.00
#
_symmetry.space_group_name_H-M   'P 1'
#
loop_
_entity.id
_entity.type
_entity.pdbx_description
1 polymer ?
#
loop_
_entity_poly.entity_id
_entity_poly.type
_entity_poly.pdbx_seq_one_letter_code
_entity_poly.pdbx_strand_id
1 'polypeptide(L)'
;MMMDEDVEQASLMSFNDRPRAFPNMRSKTYSPLIFRILRKLNVRVVSIILLLCFGAIFYMGASTSPIILFVFIVCIFSFLLSIYLTKWVLAKDEGPPEMVQISDAIRDGAEGFFRTQYSTISKMAILLAFVILCIYLFRSLTPQQEAAGLGR
;
A
#
# COMPACT_ATOMS: atom_id res chain seq x y z
N MET A 1 18.82 40.22 31.77
CA MET A 1 19.07 38.95 31.07
C MET A 1 18.08 37.86 31.49
N MET A 2 17.74 37.68 32.78
CA MET A 2 16.68 36.73 33.21
C MET A 2 15.27 37.09 32.68
N MET A 3 14.92 38.38 32.62
CA MET A 3 13.59 38.80 32.15
C MET A 3 13.29 38.46 30.67
N ASP A 4 14.30 38.39 29.81
CA ASP A 4 14.08 38.02 28.40
C ASP A 4 13.83 36.52 28.26
N GLU A 5 14.55 35.68 29.03
CA GLU A 5 14.35 34.22 29.02
C GLU A 5 12.97 33.82 29.57
N ASP A 6 12.49 34.53 30.61
CA ASP A 6 11.16 34.32 31.18
C ASP A 6 10.03 34.74 30.21
N VAL A 7 10.24 35.82 29.45
CA VAL A 7 9.28 36.30 28.43
C VAL A 7 9.27 35.36 27.22
N GLU A 8 10.44 34.85 26.80
CA GLU A 8 10.55 33.88 25.72
C GLU A 8 9.89 32.54 26.11
N GLN A 9 10.13 32.06 27.34
CA GLN A 9 9.44 30.87 27.89
C GLN A 9 7.93 31.07 28.05
N ALA A 10 7.49 32.23 28.52
CA ALA A 10 6.06 32.56 28.63
C ALA A 10 5.40 32.67 27.24
N SER A 11 6.12 33.16 26.23
CA SER A 11 5.63 33.21 24.84
C SER A 11 5.50 31.82 24.22
N LEU A 12 6.46 30.92 24.49
CA LEU A 12 6.41 29.53 24.07
C LEU A 12 5.29 28.75 24.77
N MET A 13 5.05 29.04 26.05
CA MET A 13 3.97 28.45 26.83
C MET A 13 2.59 28.91 26.35
N SER A 14 2.44 30.22 26.06
CA SER A 14 1.22 30.80 25.48
C SER A 14 0.92 30.30 24.05
N PHE A 15 1.97 29.97 23.29
CA PHE A 15 1.83 29.43 21.94
C PHE A 15 1.37 27.96 21.93
N ASN A 16 1.81 27.16 22.90
CA ASN A 16 1.43 25.75 23.01
C ASN A 16 -0.04 25.55 23.45
N ASP A 17 -0.67 26.56 24.05
CA ASP A 17 -2.08 26.55 24.47
C ASP A 17 -3.07 26.93 23.34
N ARG A 18 -2.59 27.22 22.11
CA ARG A 18 -3.49 27.58 21.01
C ARG A 18 -4.33 26.36 20.58
N PRO A 19 -5.67 26.49 20.51
CA PRO A 19 -6.52 25.39 20.08
C PRO A 19 -6.14 24.95 18.67
N ARG A 20 -6.15 23.63 18.43
CA ARG A 20 -5.80 23.05 17.13
C ARG A 20 -6.59 23.73 16.01
N ALA A 21 -5.90 24.13 14.95
CA ALA A 21 -6.52 24.78 13.80
C ALA A 21 -7.48 23.84 13.05
N PHE A 22 -7.15 22.55 13.00
CA PHE A 22 -7.94 21.53 12.33
C PHE A 22 -8.50 20.52 13.33
N PRO A 23 -9.81 20.22 13.28
CA PRO A 23 -10.39 19.13 14.07
C PRO A 23 -9.81 17.79 13.61
N ASN A 24 -9.63 16.85 14.54
CA ASN A 24 -9.11 15.53 14.21
C ASN A 24 -10.15 14.77 13.37
N MET A 25 -9.88 14.61 12.07
CA MET A 25 -10.76 13.95 11.11
C MET A 25 -10.38 12.47 10.95
N ARG A 26 -10.16 11.76 12.07
CA ARG A 26 -9.79 10.33 12.03
C ARG A 26 -10.81 9.53 11.22
N SER A 27 -10.43 9.17 10.00
CA SER A 27 -11.29 8.38 9.13
C SER A 27 -11.41 6.95 9.70
N LYS A 28 -12.62 6.38 9.68
CA LYS A 28 -12.81 4.99 10.12
C LYS A 28 -12.03 4.07 9.19
N THR A 29 -10.97 3.43 9.71
CA THR A 29 -10.19 2.43 8.98
C THR A 29 -11.11 1.32 8.47
N TYR A 30 -11.34 1.28 7.16
CA TYR A 30 -12.09 0.19 6.54
C TYR A 30 -11.20 -1.06 6.56
N SER A 31 -11.43 -1.97 7.51
CA SER A 31 -10.73 -3.26 7.51
C SER A 31 -11.42 -4.18 6.51
N PRO A 32 -10.78 -4.53 5.37
CA PRO A 32 -11.38 -5.50 4.47
C PRO A 32 -11.56 -6.84 5.20
N LEU A 33 -12.61 -7.58 4.87
CA LEU A 33 -12.92 -8.87 5.49
C LEU A 33 -11.73 -9.84 5.47
N ILE A 34 -10.93 -9.80 4.40
CA ILE A 34 -9.71 -10.58 4.22
C ILE A 34 -8.69 -10.27 5.32
N PHE A 35 -8.46 -9.00 5.67
CA PHE A 35 -7.53 -8.63 6.74
C PHE A 35 -8.03 -9.09 8.11
N ARG A 36 -9.35 -9.06 8.31
CA ARG A 36 -9.98 -9.57 9.54
C ARG A 36 -9.83 -11.09 9.67
N ILE A 37 -9.92 -11.84 8.57
CA ILE A 37 -9.68 -13.29 8.55
C ILE A 37 -8.18 -13.59 8.73
N LEU A 38 -7.31 -12.86 8.03
CA LEU A 38 -5.86 -13.05 8.07
C LEU A 38 -5.29 -12.80 9.48
N ARG A 39 -5.77 -11.78 10.19
CA ARG A 39 -5.38 -11.53 11.59
C ARG A 39 -5.83 -12.60 12.58
N LYS A 40 -6.81 -13.45 12.24
CA LYS A 40 -7.22 -14.56 13.12
C LYS A 40 -6.27 -15.75 13.04
N LEU A 41 -5.37 -15.80 12.05
CA LEU A 41 -4.34 -16.82 11.94
C LEU A 41 -3.15 -16.47 12.83
N ASN A 42 -2.55 -17.49 13.46
CA ASN A 42 -1.33 -17.31 14.24
C ASN A 42 -0.20 -16.76 13.35
N VAL A 43 0.53 -15.75 13.83
CA VAL A 43 1.64 -15.13 13.09
C VAL A 43 2.66 -16.16 12.60
N ARG A 44 2.92 -17.21 13.40
CA ARG A 44 3.81 -18.32 13.02
C ARG A 44 3.30 -19.08 11.80
N VAL A 45 1.99 -19.32 11.73
CA VAL A 45 1.35 -20.04 10.61
C VAL A 45 1.40 -19.18 9.34
N VAL A 46 1.12 -17.89 9.46
CA VAL A 46 1.21 -16.95 8.32
C VAL A 46 2.65 -16.88 7.78
N SER A 47 3.64 -16.79 8.66
CA SER A 47 5.05 -16.77 8.24
C SER A 47 5.48 -18.07 7.55
N ILE A 48 5.03 -19.23 8.03
CA ILE A 48 5.31 -20.53 7.38
C ILE A 48 4.67 -20.59 5.99
N ILE A 49 3.40 -20.18 5.85
CA ILE A 49 2.71 -20.15 4.56
C ILE A 49 3.43 -19.23 3.57
N LEU A 50 3.81 -18.02 4.02
CA LEU A 50 4.52 -17.07 3.18
C LEU A 50 5.86 -17.63 2.70
N LEU A 51 6.63 -18.26 3.59
CA LEU A 51 7.92 -18.86 3.26
C LEU A 51 7.78 -20.04 2.30
N LEU A 52 6.76 -20.89 2.48
CA LEU A 52 6.46 -21.98 1.56
C LEU A 52 6.04 -21.47 0.18
N CYS A 53 5.15 -20.47 0.10
CA CYS A 53 4.77 -19.87 -1.17
C CYS A 53 5.96 -19.23 -1.87
N PHE A 54 6.79 -18.48 -1.14
CA PHE A 54 7.98 -17.85 -1.69
C PHE A 54 8.99 -18.89 -2.21
N GLY A 55 9.24 -19.94 -1.43
CA GLY A 55 10.12 -21.05 -1.82
C GLY A 55 9.59 -21.81 -3.05
N ALA A 56 8.29 -22.07 -3.12
CA ALA A 56 7.67 -22.72 -4.27
C ALA A 56 7.78 -21.88 -5.56
N ILE A 57 7.52 -20.57 -5.47
CA ILE A 57 7.65 -19.65 -6.61
C ILE A 57 9.10 -19.58 -7.08
N PHE A 58 10.06 -19.47 -6.14
CA PHE A 58 11.48 -19.43 -6.46
C PHE A 58 11.97 -20.74 -7.08
N TYR A 59 11.53 -21.89 -6.55
CA TYR A 59 11.86 -23.21 -7.09
C TYR A 59 11.32 -23.39 -8.51
N MET A 60 10.05 -23.06 -8.75
CA MET A 60 9.44 -23.10 -10.08
C MET A 60 10.17 -22.21 -11.08
N GLY A 61 10.58 -21.00 -10.64
CA GLY A 61 11.40 -20.10 -11.44
C GLY A 61 12.76 -20.69 -11.80
N ALA A 62 13.44 -21.29 -10.82
CA ALA A 62 14.76 -21.91 -10.99
C ALA A 62 14.74 -23.10 -11.95
N SER A 63 13.69 -23.91 -11.89
CA SER A 63 13.52 -25.07 -12.78
C SER A 63 13.13 -24.72 -14.21
N THR A 64 12.59 -23.51 -14.45
CA THR A 64 12.08 -23.12 -15.78
C THR A 64 13.11 -22.36 -16.60
N SER A 65 13.67 -21.27 -16.08
CA SER A 65 14.60 -20.42 -16.85
C SER A 65 15.41 -19.48 -15.96
N PRO A 66 16.71 -19.26 -16.26
CA PRO A 66 17.54 -18.31 -15.52
C PRO A 66 17.05 -16.85 -15.62
N ILE A 67 16.29 -16.50 -16.67
CA ILE A 67 15.74 -15.15 -16.85
C ILE A 67 14.70 -14.83 -15.76
N ILE A 68 13.88 -15.82 -15.39
CA ILE A 68 12.84 -15.64 -14.36
C ILE A 68 13.48 -15.38 -13.00
N LEU A 69 14.56 -16.10 -12.69
CA LEU A 69 15.33 -15.86 -11.47
C LEU A 69 15.94 -14.46 -11.43
N PHE A 70 16.52 -14.01 -12.55
CA PHE A 70 17.07 -12.67 -12.64
C PHE A 70 16.01 -11.59 -12.36
N VAL A 71 14.82 -11.70 -12.96
CA VAL A 71 13.70 -10.77 -12.71
C VAL A 71 13.29 -10.79 -11.23
N PHE A 72 13.14 -11.97 -10.62
CA PHE A 72 12.78 -12.05 -9.20
C PHE A 72 13.81 -11.41 -8.28
N ILE A 73 15.10 -11.61 -8.54
CA ILE A 73 16.18 -10.97 -7.77
C ILE A 73 16.07 -9.45 -7.86
N VAL A 74 15.86 -8.90 -9.07
CA VAL A 74 15.69 -7.46 -9.27
C VAL A 74 14.46 -6.94 -8.51
N CYS A 75 13.31 -7.62 -8.60
CA CYS A 75 12.10 -7.22 -7.88
C CYS A 75 12.30 -7.21 -6.35
N ILE A 76 12.94 -8.25 -5.80
CA ILE A 76 13.24 -8.33 -4.37
C ILE A 76 14.19 -7.19 -3.96
N PHE A 77 15.24 -6.94 -4.73
CA PHE A 77 16.17 -5.85 -4.45
C PHE A 77 15.49 -4.48 -4.48
N SER A 78 14.65 -4.21 -5.49
CA SER A 78 13.87 -2.97 -5.57
C SER A 78 12.93 -2.80 -4.38
N PHE A 79 12.28 -3.87 -3.93
CA PHE A 79 11.40 -3.83 -2.76
C PHE A 79 12.17 -3.56 -1.46
N LEU A 80 13.32 -4.21 -1.27
CA LEU A 80 14.20 -3.97 -0.12
C LEU A 80 14.71 -2.52 -0.09
N LEU A 81 15.10 -1.96 -1.24
CA LEU A 81 15.51 -0.57 -1.37
C LEU A 81 14.36 0.39 -1.01
N SER A 82 13.14 0.11 -1.46
CA SER A 82 11.96 0.89 -1.11
C SER A 82 11.69 0.89 0.40
N ILE A 83 11.79 -0.27 1.06
CA ILE A 83 11.68 -0.38 2.52
C ILE A 83 12.79 0.41 3.21
N TYR A 84 14.03 0.28 2.75
CA TYR A 84 15.17 1.02 3.29
C TYR A 84 14.94 2.53 3.23
N LEU A 85 14.56 3.05 2.06
CA LEU A 85 14.27 4.47 1.86
C LEU A 85 13.11 4.93 2.74
N THR A 86 12.03 4.15 2.83
CA THR A 86 10.88 4.47 3.69
C THR A 86 11.32 4.62 5.14
N LYS A 87 12.10 3.65 5.66
CA LYS A 87 12.60 3.70 7.04
C LYS A 87 13.56 4.88 7.27
N TRP A 88 14.41 5.18 6.29
CA TRP A 88 15.35 6.29 6.37
C TRP A 88 14.63 7.65 6.38
N VAL A 89 13.59 7.81 5.57
CA VAL A 89 12.76 9.03 5.53
C VAL A 89 11.94 9.20 6.80
N LEU A 90 11.25 8.14 7.27
CA LEU A 90 10.42 8.20 8.47
C LEU A 90 11.23 8.38 9.77
N ALA A 91 12.55 8.13 9.74
CA ALA A 91 13.42 8.39 10.88
C ALA A 91 13.83 9.87 11.02
N LYS A 92 13.45 10.74 10.06
CA LYS A 92 13.69 12.18 10.15
C LYS A 92 12.65 12.84 11.06
N ASP A 93 13.05 13.94 11.67
CA ASP A 93 12.17 14.71 12.55
C ASP A 93 10.98 15.30 11.76
N GLU A 94 9.79 15.24 12.35
CA GLU A 94 8.54 15.71 11.73
C GLU A 94 8.34 17.24 11.89
N GLY A 95 9.20 17.88 12.70
CA GLY A 95 9.21 19.33 12.91
C GLY A 95 8.30 19.79 14.06
N PRO A 96 8.01 21.10 14.15
CA PRO A 96 7.22 21.67 15.23
C PRO A 96 5.76 21.18 15.20
N PRO A 97 5.04 21.26 16.35
CA PRO A 97 3.69 20.71 16.47
C PRO A 97 2.66 21.33 15.52
N GLU A 98 2.83 22.58 15.06
CA GLU A 98 1.96 23.13 13.99
C GLU A 98 2.14 22.41 12.65
N MET A 99 3.38 22.04 12.29
CA MET A 99 3.64 21.34 11.03
C MET A 99 3.04 19.94 11.05
N VAL A 100 3.13 19.24 12.18
CA VAL A 100 2.50 17.92 12.36
C VAL A 100 0.99 18.03 12.17
N GLN A 101 0.33 19.03 12.79
CA GLN A 101 -1.11 19.25 12.66
C GLN A 101 -1.55 19.48 11.21
N ILE A 102 -0.80 20.28 10.45
CA ILE A 102 -1.08 20.53 9.03
C ILE A 102 -0.84 19.25 8.22
N SER A 103 0.24 18.52 8.48
CA SER A 103 0.60 17.30 7.75
C SER A 103 -0.42 16.17 7.95
N ASP A 104 -0.97 16.05 9.16
CA ASP A 104 -2.02 15.09 9.49
C ASP A 104 -3.31 15.42 8.73
N ALA A 105 -3.71 16.69 8.71
CA ALA A 105 -4.90 17.13 7.96
C ALA A 105 -4.75 16.87 6.45
N ILE A 106 -3.56 17.08 5.88
CA ILE A 106 -3.25 16.75 4.48
C ILE A 106 -3.33 15.23 4.26
N ARG A 107 -2.77 14.42 5.16
CA ARG A 107 -2.80 12.96 5.08
C ARG A 107 -4.24 12.43 5.11
N ASP A 108 -5.06 12.92 6.03
CA ASP A 108 -6.48 12.56 6.14
C ASP A 108 -7.25 12.94 4.86
N GLY A 109 -7.01 14.13 4.31
CA GLY A 109 -7.60 14.58 3.04
C GLY A 109 -7.20 13.68 1.86
N ALA A 110 -5.92 13.31 1.75
CA ALA A 110 -5.41 12.43 0.71
C ALA A 110 -5.99 11.01 0.82
N GLU A 111 -6.06 10.45 2.03
CA GLU A 111 -6.70 9.14 2.28
C GLU A 111 -8.19 9.17 1.90
N GLY A 112 -8.91 10.23 2.22
CA GLY A 112 -10.31 10.42 1.83
C GLY A 112 -10.51 10.45 0.30
N PHE A 113 -9.64 11.15 -0.41
CA PHE A 113 -9.63 11.22 -1.88
C PHE A 113 -9.34 9.85 -2.51
N PHE A 114 -8.31 9.14 -2.04
CA PHE A 114 -7.99 7.81 -2.50
C PHE A 114 -9.13 6.83 -2.23
N ARG A 115 -9.72 6.87 -1.03
CA ARG A 115 -10.83 5.99 -0.67
C ARG A 115 -12.02 6.13 -1.63
N THR A 116 -12.37 7.35 -2.02
CA THR A 116 -13.52 7.59 -2.90
C THR A 116 -13.22 7.18 -4.35
N GLN A 117 -12.07 7.60 -4.88
CA GLN A 117 -11.71 7.31 -6.27
C GLN A 117 -11.34 5.86 -6.50
N TYR A 118 -10.43 5.32 -5.69
CA TYR A 118 -9.99 3.94 -5.87
C TYR A 118 -11.16 2.98 -5.63
N SER A 119 -12.10 3.28 -4.71
CA SER A 119 -13.31 2.46 -4.58
C SER A 119 -14.15 2.46 -5.86
N THR A 120 -14.30 3.61 -6.51
CA THR A 120 -15.04 3.73 -7.77
C THR A 120 -14.31 3.01 -8.91
N ILE A 121 -13.02 3.29 -9.08
CA ILE A 121 -12.16 2.63 -10.09
C ILE A 121 -12.18 1.12 -9.89
N SER A 122 -12.03 0.62 -8.66
CA SER A 122 -12.07 -0.83 -8.37
C SER A 122 -13.40 -1.47 -8.76
N LYS A 123 -14.55 -0.81 -8.52
CA LYS A 123 -15.86 -1.33 -8.96
C LYS A 123 -15.94 -1.44 -10.49
N MET A 124 -15.50 -0.40 -11.20
CA MET A 124 -15.49 -0.38 -12.67
C MET A 124 -14.50 -1.40 -13.24
N ALA A 125 -13.33 -1.55 -12.63
CA ALA A 125 -12.33 -2.53 -13.01
C ALA A 125 -12.85 -3.97 -12.86
N ILE A 126 -13.57 -4.28 -11.78
CA ILE A 126 -14.20 -5.59 -11.58
C ILE A 126 -15.26 -5.83 -12.65
N LEU A 127 -16.14 -4.86 -12.91
CA LEU A 127 -17.15 -4.97 -13.97
C LEU A 127 -16.49 -5.24 -15.33
N LEU A 128 -15.45 -4.47 -15.67
CA LEU A 128 -14.71 -4.63 -16.92
C LEU A 128 -14.04 -6.02 -17.01
N ALA A 129 -13.44 -6.50 -15.91
CA ALA A 129 -12.84 -7.82 -15.86
C ALA A 129 -13.87 -8.93 -16.16
N PHE A 130 -15.08 -8.84 -15.60
CA PHE A 130 -16.17 -9.76 -15.94
C PHE A 130 -16.61 -9.66 -17.39
N VAL A 131 -16.72 -8.45 -17.94
CA VAL A 131 -17.08 -8.25 -19.36
C VAL A 131 -16.04 -8.89 -20.28
N ILE A 132 -14.75 -8.65 -20.05
CA ILE A 132 -13.66 -9.27 -20.80
C ILE A 132 -13.75 -10.79 -20.68
N LEU A 133 -13.91 -11.32 -19.46
CA LEU A 133 -14.03 -12.76 -19.23
C LEU A 133 -15.20 -13.36 -20.03
N CYS A 134 -16.39 -12.75 -19.98
CA CYS A 134 -17.56 -13.20 -20.73
C CYS A 134 -17.31 -13.19 -22.23
N ILE A 135 -16.73 -12.10 -22.77
CA ILE A 135 -16.40 -12.01 -24.21
C ILE A 135 -15.47 -13.16 -24.61
N TYR A 136 -14.40 -13.41 -23.86
CA TYR A 136 -13.46 -14.48 -24.17
C TYR A 136 -14.05 -15.88 -23.98
N LEU A 137 -15.00 -16.06 -23.05
CA LEU A 137 -15.68 -17.33 -22.83
C LEU A 137 -16.61 -17.70 -24.01
N PHE A 138 -17.27 -16.71 -24.61
CA PHE A 138 -18.19 -16.91 -25.74
C PHE A 138 -17.54 -16.65 -27.11
N ARG A 139 -16.26 -16.27 -27.14
CA ARG A 139 -15.52 -16.04 -28.39
C ARG A 139 -15.24 -17.38 -29.07
N SER A 140 -15.68 -17.52 -30.32
CA SER A 140 -15.26 -18.61 -31.21
C SER A 140 -13.82 -18.42 -31.68
N LEU A 141 -13.11 -19.53 -31.91
CA LEU A 141 -11.79 -19.51 -32.52
C LEU A 141 -11.89 -19.06 -33.98
N THR A 142 -10.89 -18.32 -34.46
CA THR A 142 -10.81 -18.05 -35.90
C THR A 142 -10.27 -19.29 -36.63
N PRO A 143 -10.57 -19.48 -37.93
CA PRO A 143 -10.09 -20.62 -38.70
C PRO A 143 -8.56 -20.79 -38.67
N GLN A 144 -7.83 -19.68 -38.60
CA GLN A 144 -6.36 -19.67 -38.48
C GLN A 144 -5.88 -20.17 -37.11
N GLN A 145 -6.64 -19.95 -36.04
CA GLN A 145 -6.32 -20.45 -34.69
C GLN A 145 -6.62 -21.95 -34.56
N GLU A 146 -7.68 -22.43 -35.21
CA GLU A 146 -7.96 -23.86 -35.34
C GLU A 146 -6.84 -24.56 -36.12
N ALA A 147 -6.41 -23.99 -37.25
CA ALA A 147 -5.28 -24.48 -38.03
C ALA A 147 -3.95 -24.47 -37.25
N ALA A 148 -3.80 -23.58 -36.27
CA ALA A 148 -2.64 -23.52 -35.37
C ALA A 148 -2.72 -24.48 -34.16
N GLY A 149 -3.77 -25.31 -34.07
CA GLY A 149 -3.92 -26.31 -33.00
C GLY A 149 -4.34 -25.72 -31.64
N LEU A 150 -4.92 -24.52 -31.62
CA LEU A 150 -5.42 -23.85 -30.40
C LEU A 150 -6.86 -24.23 -30.04
N GLY A 151 -7.53 -25.01 -30.89
CA GLY A 151 -8.78 -25.68 -30.58
C GLY A 151 -8.53 -26.96 -29.80
N ARG A 152 -9.39 -27.26 -28.82
CA ARG A 152 -9.40 -28.56 -28.16
C ARG A 152 -9.69 -29.67 -29.16
#